data_AF-S7Y4Y9-F1
#
_entry.id   AF-S7Y4Y9-F1
#
_cell.length_a   1.000
_cell.length_b   1.000
_cell.length_c   1.000
_cell.angle_alpha   90.00
_cell.angle_beta   90.00
_cell.angle_gamma   90.00
#
_symmetry.space_group_name_H-M   'P 1'
#
loop_
_entity.id
_entity.type
_entity.pdbx_description
1 polymer ?
#
loop_
_entity_poly.entity_id
_entity_poly.type
_entity_poly.pdbx_seq_one_letter_code
_entity_poly.pdbx_strand_id
1 'polypeptide(L)' 'MQQAERATFTSGSVTWKKSKDSISLDSKALLKQHPEYLSQFPQSKQGSRRFNIYTD' A
#
# COMPACT_ATOMS: atom_id res chain seq x y z
N MET A 1 -1.72 23.76 -9.91
CA MET A 1 -2.34 23.74 -8.58
C MET A 1 -3.65 24.50 -8.70
N GLN A 2 -4.77 23.82 -8.52
CA GLN A 2 -6.08 24.46 -8.55
C GLN A 2 -6.39 25.08 -7.16
N GLN A 3 -7.27 26.07 -7.09
CA GLN A 3 -7.59 26.76 -5.82
C GLN A 3 -8.15 25.80 -4.75
N ALA A 4 -8.74 24.68 -5.17
CA ALA A 4 -9.29 23.63 -4.31
C ALA A 4 -8.26 22.56 -3.88
N GLU A 5 -6.95 22.82 -3.98
CA GLU A 5 -5.88 21.89 -3.53
C GLU A 5 -4.99 22.51 -2.44
N ARG A 6 -5.28 23.75 -2.00
CA ARG A 6 -4.47 24.49 -1.04
C ARG A 6 -5.35 25.30 -0.08
N ALA A 7 -5.19 25.06 1.22
CA ALA A 7 -5.75 25.89 2.28
C ALA A 7 -4.65 26.79 2.86
N THR A 8 -4.88 28.10 2.92
CA THR A 8 -3.96 29.09 3.51
C THR A 8 -4.46 29.55 4.88
N PHE A 9 -3.57 29.55 5.86
CA PHE A 9 -3.80 29.97 7.24
C PHE A 9 -2.81 31.09 7.60
N THR A 10 -3.07 31.80 8.69
CA THR A 10 -2.20 32.90 9.16
C THR A 10 -0.75 32.46 9.43
N SER A 11 -0.53 31.20 9.80
CA SER A 11 0.79 30.63 10.11
C SER A 11 1.40 29.77 9.00
N GLY A 12 0.74 29.60 7.85
CA GLY A 12 1.26 28.75 6.77
C GLY A 12 0.19 28.23 5.81
N SER A 13 0.49 27.19 5.04
CA SER A 13 -0.48 26.60 4.11
C SER A 13 -0.37 25.08 4.03
N VAL A 14 -1.52 24.43 3.91
CA VAL A 14 -1.65 22.98 3.69
C VAL A 14 -2.03 22.75 2.22
N THR A 15 -1.38 21.79 1.56
CA THR A 15 -1.77 21.34 0.22
C THR A 15 -2.14 19.87 0.24
N TRP A 16 -3.24 19.49 -0.40
CA TRP A 16 -3.56 18.08 -0.65
C TRP A 16 -3.52 17.81 -2.14
N LYS A 17 -2.84 16.72 -2.51
CA LYS A 17 -2.86 16.17 -3.87
C LYS A 17 -3.33 14.74 -3.76
N LYS A 18 -4.40 14.40 -4.47
CA LYS A 18 -4.78 13.01 -4.66
C LYS A 18 -3.72 12.38 -5.56
N SER A 19 -3.06 11.32 -5.08
CA SER A 19 -2.21 10.50 -5.93
C SER A 19 -3.04 9.91 -7.06
N LYS A 20 -2.43 9.76 -8.25
CA LYS A 20 -3.08 9.11 -9.38
C LYS A 20 -3.53 7.72 -8.96
N ASP A 21 -4.74 7.33 -9.35
CA ASP A 21 -5.23 5.99 -9.10
C ASP A 21 -4.28 4.96 -9.72
N SER A 22 -3.82 4.00 -8.92
CA SER A 22 -2.94 2.92 -9.35
C SER A 22 -3.71 1.62 -9.41
N ILE A 23 -3.54 0.86 -10.49
CA ILE A 23 -4.03 -0.51 -10.57
C ILE A 23 -2.98 -1.41 -9.91
N SER A 24 -3.41 -2.27 -8.99
CA SER A 24 -2.54 -3.27 -8.35
C SER A 24 -2.96 -4.68 -8.75
N LEU A 25 -2.01 -5.60 -8.75
CA LEU A 25 -2.26 -7.00 -9.08
C LEU A 25 -2.98 -7.70 -7.92
N ASP A 26 -4.19 -8.20 -8.15
CA ASP A 26 -4.85 -9.10 -7.20
C ASP A 26 -4.24 -10.50 -7.26
N SER A 27 -3.15 -10.68 -6.52
CA SER A 27 -2.45 -11.96 -6.39
C SER A 27 -3.34 -13.09 -5.88
N LYS A 28 -4.38 -12.80 -5.08
CA LYS A 28 -5.27 -13.85 -4.55
C LYS A 28 -6.18 -14.38 -5.64
N ALA A 29 -6.82 -13.49 -6.40
CA ALA A 29 -7.65 -13.89 -7.53
C ALA A 29 -6.84 -14.59 -8.63
N LEU A 30 -5.65 -14.07 -8.92
CA LEU A 30 -4.72 -14.67 -9.90
C LEU A 30 -4.36 -16.11 -9.52
N LEU A 31 -3.89 -16.34 -8.29
CA LEU A 31 -3.47 -17.68 -7.84
C LEU A 31 -4.64 -18.66 -7.71
N LYS A 32 -5.87 -18.17 -7.51
CA LYS A 32 -7.07 -19.01 -7.54
C LYS A 32 -7.35 -19.55 -8.95
N GLN A 33 -7.09 -18.76 -9.98
CA GLN A 33 -7.28 -19.15 -11.38
C GLN A 33 -6.07 -19.92 -11.93
N HIS A 34 -4.86 -19.55 -11.51
CA HIS A 34 -3.59 -20.07 -11.98
C HIS A 34 -2.66 -20.44 -10.82
N PRO A 35 -2.90 -21.60 -10.17
CA PRO A 35 -2.07 -22.05 -9.04
C PRO A 35 -0.59 -22.29 -9.40
N GLU A 36 -0.31 -22.63 -10.66
CA GLU A 36 1.02 -22.91 -11.19
C GLU A 36 1.98 -21.72 -11.07
N TYR A 37 1.47 -20.49 -11.03
CA TYR A 37 2.33 -19.31 -10.93
C TYR A 37 3.01 -19.15 -9.58
N LEU A 38 2.49 -19.78 -8.53
CA LEU A 38 3.18 -19.76 -7.24
C LEU A 38 4.53 -20.48 -7.29
N SER A 39 4.61 -21.59 -8.02
CA SER A 39 5.84 -22.36 -8.17
C SER A 39 6.78 -21.79 -9.23
N GLN A 40 6.23 -21.19 -10.30
CA GLN A 40 7.03 -20.58 -11.36
C GLN A 40 7.64 -19.22 -10.95
N PHE A 41 6.94 -18.46 -10.11
CA PHE A 41 7.35 -17.10 -9.71
C PHE A 41 7.35 -16.91 -8.18
N PRO A 42 8.15 -17.70 -7.43
CA PRO A 42 8.21 -17.54 -5.98
C PRO A 42 8.92 -16.23 -5.62
N GLN A 43 8.26 -15.38 -4.85
CA GLN A 43 8.87 -14.19 -4.26
C GLN A 43 9.16 -14.44 -2.79
N SER A 44 10.45 -14.59 -2.44
CA SER A 44 10.88 -14.72 -1.05
C SER A 44 10.69 -13.38 -0.33
N LYS A 45 9.89 -13.39 0.73
CA LYS A 45 9.73 -12.23 1.63
C LYS A 45 10.40 -12.56 2.94
N GLN A 46 11.40 -11.76 3.32
CA GLN A 46 12.03 -11.90 4.62
C GLN A 46 10.99 -11.61 5.71
N GLY A 47 10.85 -12.53 6.67
CA GLY A 47 9.98 -12.33 7.82
C GLY A 47 10.40 -11.09 8.61
N SER A 48 9.43 -10.25 8.96
CA SER A 48 9.65 -9.14 9.88
C SER A 48 9.73 -9.68 11.31
N ARG A 49 10.77 -9.30 12.06
CA ARG A 49 10.90 -9.67 13.48
C ARG A 49 9.88 -8.86 14.28
N ARG A 50 9.03 -9.53 15.06
CA ARG A 50 8.04 -8.89 15.96
C ARG A 50 8.31 -9.35 17.39
N PHE A 51 8.17 -8.44 18.36
CA PHE A 51 8.12 -8.80 19.78
C PHE A 51 6.69 -9.26 20.11
N ASN A 52 6.57 -10.41 20.77
CA ASN A 52 5.32 -10.83 21.37
C ASN A 52 5.34 -10.42 22.84
N ILE A 53 4.37 -9.61 23.27
CA ILE A 53 4.17 -9.26 24.68
C ILE A 53 3.02 -10.15 25.18
N TYR A 54 3.30 -11.01 26.15
CA TYR A 54 2.29 -11.78 26.86
C TYR A 54 2.18 -11.20 28.27
N THR A 55 0.97 -10.83 28.66
CA THR A 55 0.61 -10.49 30.05
C THR A 55 -0.09 -11.67 30.69
N ASP A 56 0.26 -11.98 31.95
CA ASP A 56 -0.43 -12.95 32.80
C ASP A 56 -1.81 -12.42 33.24
#